data_AF-A0A091MRZ4-F1
#
_entry.id   AF-A0A091MRZ4-F1
#
_cell.length_a   1.000
_cell.length_b   1.000
_cell.length_c   1.000
_cell.angle_alpha   90.00
_cell.angle_beta   90.00
_cell.angle_gamma   90.00
#
_symmetry.space_group_name_H-M   'P 1'
#
loop_
_entity.id
_entity.type
_entity.pdbx_description
1 polymer ?
#
loop_
_entity_poly.entity_id
_entity_poly.type
_entity_poly.pdbx_seq_one_letter_code
_entity_poly.pdbx_strand_id
1 'polypeptide(L)'
;PEAVVKKYLEELKGTPADEDCIICMEKLSSPSGYSDTCESSTIRPEAVGRLTNCQHSFHMLCLLAMYSNGNKDGSLQCPSCKTIYGEKTGTQPKGKMEVSTFPQSLPGHKDCGTIQIVYHISRGIQGPEHPNPGMPYTARGFPRYCYLPDNEKGRKVLELLKVAWKRRLIFTVGTSSTTGESNTVVWNEIHHKTEMDSNLSGHGYPDPNYLDNVLAELAAQGVTEDCLGQ
;
A
#
# COMPACT_ATOMS: atom_id res chain seq x y z
N PRO A 1 -18.91 -4.05 1.98
CA PRO A 1 -17.93 -5.10 1.60
C PRO A 1 -18.35 -5.89 0.35
N GLU A 2 -19.52 -6.55 0.40
CA GLU A 2 -20.03 -7.35 -0.73
C GLU A 2 -20.12 -6.57 -2.04
N ALA A 3 -20.60 -5.33 -2.02
CA ALA A 3 -20.72 -4.50 -3.22
C ALA A 3 -19.36 -4.27 -3.93
N VAL A 4 -18.27 -4.12 -3.17
CA VAL A 4 -16.92 -3.91 -3.73
C VAL A 4 -16.41 -5.19 -4.37
N VAL A 5 -16.62 -6.33 -3.71
CA VAL A 5 -16.26 -7.66 -4.23
C VAL A 5 -17.02 -7.92 -5.54
N LYS A 6 -18.35 -7.74 -5.54
CA LYS A 6 -19.20 -7.91 -6.74
C LYS A 6 -18.88 -6.95 -7.87
N LYS A 7 -18.38 -5.74 -7.57
CA LYS A 7 -18.02 -4.73 -8.58
C LYS A 7 -16.88 -5.20 -9.49
N TYR A 8 -15.91 -5.93 -8.96
CA TYR A 8 -14.68 -6.29 -9.67
C TYR A 8 -14.65 -7.74 -10.19
N LEU A 9 -15.68 -8.52 -9.87
CA LEU A 9 -15.80 -9.93 -10.21
C LEU A 9 -16.91 -10.17 -11.24
N GLU A 10 -16.64 -11.08 -12.16
CA GLU A 10 -17.65 -11.74 -12.97
C GLU A 10 -17.96 -13.11 -12.35
N GLU A 11 -19.22 -13.36 -11.98
CA GLU A 11 -19.63 -14.66 -11.43
C GLU A 11 -19.65 -15.73 -12.53
N LEU A 12 -18.97 -16.86 -12.29
CA LEU A 12 -18.86 -17.94 -13.26
C LEU A 12 -20.08 -18.86 -13.20
N LYS A 13 -20.77 -19.03 -14.33
CA LYS A 13 -21.85 -20.00 -14.50
C LYS A 13 -21.28 -21.39 -14.81
N GLY A 14 -20.71 -22.02 -13.79
CA GLY A 14 -20.04 -23.32 -13.86
C GLY A 14 -18.69 -23.28 -13.15
N THR A 15 -18.38 -24.30 -12.36
CA THR A 15 -17.15 -24.36 -11.57
C THR A 15 -15.98 -24.88 -12.41
N PRO A 16 -14.82 -24.18 -12.43
CA PRO A 16 -13.59 -24.78 -12.94
C PRO A 16 -13.28 -26.01 -12.09
N ALA A 17 -13.44 -27.21 -12.67
CA ALA A 17 -13.53 -28.44 -11.88
C ALA A 17 -12.21 -28.84 -11.19
N ASP A 18 -11.08 -28.27 -11.58
CA ASP A 18 -9.74 -28.74 -11.17
C ASP A 18 -8.75 -27.63 -10.80
N GLU A 19 -9.24 -26.43 -10.47
CA GLU A 19 -8.40 -25.35 -9.94
C GLU A 19 -8.68 -25.14 -8.45
N ASP A 20 -7.61 -24.88 -7.69
CA ASP A 20 -7.70 -24.57 -6.26
C ASP A 20 -7.82 -23.06 -6.03
N CYS A 21 -8.66 -22.68 -5.06
CA CYS A 21 -8.70 -21.32 -4.56
C CYS A 21 -7.49 -21.07 -3.65
N ILE A 22 -6.52 -20.28 -4.08
CA ILE A 22 -5.28 -20.03 -3.30
C ILE A 22 -5.49 -19.28 -1.96
N ILE A 23 -6.74 -18.87 -1.65
CA ILE A 23 -7.07 -18.20 -0.39
C ILE A 23 -7.42 -19.23 0.69
N CYS A 24 -8.31 -20.18 0.40
CA CYS A 24 -8.71 -21.23 1.35
C CYS A 24 -8.07 -22.59 1.09
N MET A 25 -7.34 -22.74 -0.03
CA MET A 25 -6.72 -23.99 -0.49
C MET A 25 -7.71 -25.13 -0.77
N GLU A 26 -8.99 -24.80 -0.97
CA GLU A 26 -10.03 -25.74 -1.40
C GLU A 26 -10.24 -25.65 -2.91
N LYS A 27 -10.69 -26.73 -3.53
CA LYS A 27 -11.10 -26.72 -4.94
C LYS A 27 -12.18 -25.66 -5.19
N LEU A 28 -12.11 -24.96 -6.32
CA LEU A 28 -13.16 -24.02 -6.74
C LEU A 28 -14.50 -24.73 -7.00
N SER A 29 -14.47 -26.04 -7.24
CA SER A 29 -15.68 -26.88 -7.33
C SER A 29 -16.29 -27.26 -5.98
N SER A 30 -15.56 -27.09 -4.88
CA SER A 30 -16.03 -27.29 -3.51
C SER A 30 -16.49 -25.96 -2.89
N PRO A 31 -17.30 -25.99 -1.81
CA PRO A 31 -17.61 -24.79 -1.04
C PRO A 31 -16.36 -24.11 -0.48
N SER A 32 -16.44 -22.79 -0.29
CA SER A 32 -15.40 -22.00 0.37
C SER A 32 -15.07 -22.51 1.77
N GLY A 33 -13.78 -22.61 2.09
CA GLY A 33 -13.31 -22.89 3.46
C GLY A 33 -13.58 -21.77 4.47
N TYR A 34 -14.05 -20.60 4.01
CA TYR A 34 -14.50 -19.48 4.85
C TYR A 34 -16.02 -19.43 5.03
N SER A 35 -16.75 -20.45 4.60
CA SER A 35 -18.22 -20.50 4.67
C SER A 35 -18.77 -20.35 6.10
N ASP A 36 -18.10 -20.92 7.10
CA ASP A 36 -18.55 -20.85 8.50
C ASP A 36 -18.19 -19.53 9.20
N THR A 37 -17.24 -18.76 8.65
CA THR A 37 -16.69 -17.55 9.32
C THR A 37 -17.04 -16.25 8.60
N CYS A 38 -17.35 -16.32 7.30
CA CYS A 38 -17.71 -15.15 6.50
C CYS A 38 -19.23 -15.02 6.41
N GLU A 39 -19.79 -14.15 7.24
CA GLU A 39 -21.22 -13.82 7.17
C GLU A 39 -21.52 -13.02 5.89
N SER A 40 -22.15 -13.67 4.91
CA SER A 40 -22.73 -13.02 3.73
C SER A 40 -24.19 -13.42 3.57
N SER A 41 -25.03 -12.44 3.26
CA SER A 41 -26.46 -12.69 3.00
C SER A 41 -26.77 -12.96 1.53
N THR A 42 -25.84 -12.63 0.63
CA THR A 42 -26.09 -12.67 -0.82
C THR A 42 -25.11 -13.51 -1.62
N ILE A 43 -23.98 -13.93 -1.03
CA ILE A 43 -22.96 -14.74 -1.69
C ILE A 43 -23.04 -16.16 -1.12
N ARG A 44 -23.24 -17.15 -2.00
CA ARG A 44 -23.29 -18.57 -1.62
C ARG A 44 -21.87 -19.13 -1.40
N PRO A 45 -21.69 -20.15 -0.55
CA PRO A 45 -20.39 -20.80 -0.35
C PRO A 45 -19.72 -21.32 -1.62
N GLU A 46 -20.51 -21.77 -2.59
CA GLU A 46 -20.05 -22.32 -3.87
C GLU A 46 -19.84 -21.25 -4.95
N ALA A 47 -20.16 -19.99 -4.67
CA ALA A 47 -20.05 -18.93 -5.66
C ALA A 47 -18.57 -18.65 -5.99
N VAL A 48 -18.21 -18.84 -7.26
CA VAL A 48 -16.88 -18.55 -7.79
C VAL A 48 -16.95 -17.32 -8.69
N GLY A 49 -16.06 -16.38 -8.42
CA GLY A 49 -15.91 -15.16 -9.21
C GLY A 49 -14.54 -15.10 -9.87
N ARG A 50 -14.49 -14.52 -11.07
CA ARG A 50 -13.27 -14.25 -11.81
C ARG A 50 -13.01 -12.75 -11.85
N LEU A 51 -11.79 -12.35 -11.52
CA LEU A 51 -11.41 -10.93 -11.52
C LEU A 51 -11.27 -10.42 -12.96
N THR A 52 -11.91 -9.28 -13.24
CA THR A 52 -12.14 -8.78 -14.60
C THR A 52 -10.89 -8.42 -15.42
N ASN A 53 -9.77 -8.02 -14.78
CA ASN A 53 -8.56 -7.61 -15.50
C ASN A 53 -7.54 -8.74 -15.63
N CYS A 54 -7.29 -9.46 -14.53
CA CYS A 54 -6.23 -10.49 -14.45
C CYS A 54 -6.74 -11.92 -14.61
N GLN A 55 -8.06 -12.12 -14.68
CA GLN A 55 -8.71 -13.40 -14.95
C GLN A 55 -8.46 -14.52 -13.92
N HIS A 56 -7.87 -14.21 -12.76
CA HIS A 56 -7.74 -15.15 -11.65
C HIS A 56 -9.10 -15.39 -10.97
N SER A 57 -9.37 -16.66 -10.64
CA SER A 57 -10.64 -17.13 -10.07
C SER A 57 -10.50 -17.48 -8.59
N PHE A 58 -11.53 -17.16 -7.80
CA PHE A 58 -11.59 -17.43 -6.37
C PHE A 58 -13.03 -17.68 -5.94
N HIS A 59 -13.24 -18.36 -4.81
CA HIS A 59 -14.53 -18.26 -4.12
C HIS A 59 -14.80 -16.80 -3.77
N MET A 60 -16.00 -16.32 -4.08
CA MET A 60 -16.40 -14.94 -3.79
C MET A 60 -16.40 -14.66 -2.28
N LEU A 61 -16.75 -15.65 -1.45
CA LEU A 61 -16.63 -15.53 0.01
C LEU A 61 -15.19 -15.37 0.49
N CYS A 62 -14.23 -16.06 -0.12
CA CYS A 62 -12.81 -15.91 0.23
C CYS A 62 -12.31 -14.48 -0.04
N LEU A 63 -12.67 -13.90 -1.18
CA LEU A 63 -12.35 -12.51 -1.47
C LEU A 63 -13.08 -11.53 -0.56
N LEU A 64 -14.32 -11.84 -0.15
CA LEU A 64 -15.05 -11.03 0.83
C LEU A 64 -14.39 -11.06 2.21
N ALA A 65 -13.98 -12.23 2.68
CA ALA A 65 -13.24 -12.37 3.94
C ALA A 65 -11.91 -11.59 3.88
N MET A 66 -11.15 -11.75 2.78
CA MET A 66 -9.90 -11.02 2.55
C MET A 66 -10.11 -9.49 2.55
N TYR A 67 -11.10 -8.99 1.81
CA TYR A 67 -11.41 -7.56 1.77
C TYR A 67 -11.88 -7.02 3.12
N SER A 68 -12.68 -7.79 3.85
CA SER A 68 -13.25 -7.36 5.14
C SER A 68 -12.19 -7.24 6.24
N ASN A 69 -11.15 -8.07 6.18
CA ASN A 69 -9.99 -8.03 7.06
C ASN A 69 -8.97 -6.94 6.68
N GLY A 70 -9.09 -6.34 5.50
CA GLY A 70 -8.25 -5.22 5.06
C GLY A 70 -8.79 -3.85 5.44
N ASN A 71 -8.23 -2.81 4.79
CA ASN A 71 -8.56 -1.40 5.01
C ASN A 71 -9.99 -1.01 4.57
N LYS A 72 -10.65 -1.85 3.77
CA LYS A 72 -11.99 -1.61 3.23
C LYS A 72 -12.15 -0.26 2.51
N ASP A 73 -11.11 0.14 1.78
CA ASP A 73 -11.01 1.43 1.07
C ASP A 73 -11.74 1.47 -0.29
N GLY A 74 -12.42 0.38 -0.68
CA GLY A 74 -13.07 0.26 -1.98
C GLY A 74 -12.15 -0.26 -3.09
N SER A 75 -10.87 -0.53 -2.78
CA SER A 75 -9.94 -1.22 -3.66
C SER A 75 -9.88 -2.71 -3.35
N LEU A 76 -9.53 -3.52 -4.35
CA LEU A 76 -9.32 -4.95 -4.19
C LEU A 76 -8.00 -5.34 -4.84
N GLN A 77 -7.13 -6.04 -4.12
CA GLN A 77 -5.87 -6.54 -4.66
C GLN A 77 -5.97 -8.03 -4.92
N CYS A 78 -5.67 -8.47 -6.14
CA CYS A 78 -5.63 -9.89 -6.47
C CYS A 78 -4.53 -10.58 -5.63
N PRO A 79 -4.85 -11.62 -4.84
CA PRO A 79 -3.84 -12.28 -4.02
C PRO A 79 -2.80 -13.05 -4.85
N SER A 80 -3.14 -13.49 -6.07
CA SER A 80 -2.24 -14.22 -6.99
C SER A 80 -1.21 -13.29 -7.62
N CYS A 81 -1.65 -12.27 -8.37
CA CYS A 81 -0.77 -11.44 -9.20
C CYS A 81 -0.62 -9.99 -8.72
N LYS A 82 -1.23 -9.63 -7.59
CA LYS A 82 -1.17 -8.29 -6.98
C LYS A 82 -1.78 -7.15 -7.80
N THR A 83 -2.44 -7.43 -8.93
CA THR A 83 -3.24 -6.44 -9.69
C THR A 83 -4.25 -5.77 -8.76
N ILE A 84 -4.27 -4.43 -8.78
CA ILE A 84 -5.16 -3.60 -7.98
C ILE A 84 -6.38 -3.21 -8.82
N TYR A 85 -7.57 -3.37 -8.23
CA TYR A 85 -8.85 -2.96 -8.76
C TYR A 85 -9.36 -1.77 -7.95
N GLY A 86 -9.73 -0.68 -8.61
CA GLY A 86 -10.05 0.59 -7.96
C GLY A 86 -8.79 1.37 -7.55
N GLU A 87 -8.97 2.36 -6.67
CA GLU A 87 -7.88 3.19 -6.17
C GLU A 87 -7.50 2.76 -4.74
N LYS A 88 -6.31 2.19 -4.58
CA LYS A 88 -5.80 1.80 -3.26
C LYS A 88 -5.48 3.03 -2.43
N THR A 89 -5.97 3.06 -1.20
CA THR A 89 -5.65 4.06 -0.19
C THR A 89 -5.21 3.39 1.11
N GLY A 90 -4.48 4.13 1.94
CA GLY A 90 -3.98 3.64 3.21
C GLY A 90 -4.61 4.32 4.42
N THR A 91 -4.03 4.03 5.58
CA THR A 91 -4.52 4.50 6.88
C THR A 91 -3.63 5.59 7.47
N GLN A 92 -2.72 6.19 6.69
CA GLN A 92 -1.87 7.29 7.16
C GLN A 92 -2.64 8.34 7.97
N PRO A 93 -2.23 8.67 9.20
CA PRO A 93 -2.86 9.73 9.97
C PRO A 93 -2.72 11.11 9.32
N LYS A 94 -3.54 12.07 9.74
CA LYS A 94 -3.45 13.45 9.25
C LYS A 94 -2.07 14.05 9.55
N GLY A 95 -1.54 14.80 8.60
CA GLY A 95 -0.22 15.42 8.70
C GLY A 95 0.03 16.41 7.57
N LYS A 96 1.29 16.82 7.43
CA LYS A 96 1.76 17.72 6.37
C LYS A 96 2.96 17.10 5.65
N MET A 97 3.04 17.32 4.34
CA MET A 97 4.20 17.05 3.51
C MET A 97 4.66 18.37 2.92
N GLU A 98 5.94 18.71 3.11
CA GLU A 98 6.59 19.89 2.55
C GLU A 98 7.72 19.47 1.64
N VAL A 99 8.01 20.28 0.62
CA VAL A 99 9.05 20.00 -0.37
C VAL A 99 9.88 21.26 -0.58
N SER A 100 11.19 21.10 -0.53
CA SER A 100 12.18 22.15 -0.82
C SER A 100 13.29 21.58 -1.71
N THR A 101 14.06 22.45 -2.35
CA THR A 101 15.24 22.07 -3.13
C THR A 101 16.45 22.88 -2.71
N PHE A 102 17.64 22.30 -2.82
CA PHE A 102 18.90 22.99 -2.54
C PHE A 102 20.03 22.52 -3.47
N PRO A 103 21.06 23.36 -3.70
CA PRO A 103 22.06 23.10 -4.74
C PRO A 103 23.07 22.01 -4.40
N GLN A 104 23.21 21.62 -3.13
CA GLN A 104 24.13 20.54 -2.73
C GLN A 104 23.68 19.21 -3.34
N SER A 105 24.61 18.49 -3.96
CA SER A 105 24.39 17.17 -4.55
C SER A 105 24.44 16.06 -3.51
N LEU A 106 23.63 15.02 -3.71
CA LEU A 106 23.75 13.76 -2.95
C LEU A 106 24.96 12.94 -3.43
N PRO A 107 25.58 12.13 -2.54
CA PRO A 107 26.56 11.14 -2.94
C PRO A 107 26.01 10.24 -4.08
N GLY A 108 26.73 10.18 -5.19
CA GLY A 108 26.32 9.44 -6.39
C GLY A 108 25.56 10.25 -7.45
N HIS A 109 25.21 11.51 -7.18
CA HIS A 109 24.41 12.37 -8.07
C HIS A 109 25.03 13.77 -8.26
N LYS A 110 26.29 13.83 -8.70
CA LYS A 110 27.12 15.05 -8.73
C LYS A 110 26.67 16.14 -9.71
N ASP A 111 25.75 15.82 -10.60
CA ASP A 111 25.28 16.63 -11.73
C ASP A 111 23.94 17.33 -11.47
N CYS A 112 23.36 17.14 -10.28
CA CYS A 112 22.10 17.76 -9.88
C CYS A 112 22.09 18.18 -8.41
N GLY A 113 21.11 19.01 -8.04
CA GLY A 113 20.85 19.38 -6.64
C GLY A 113 20.14 18.26 -5.88
N THR A 114 19.53 18.62 -4.75
CA THR A 114 18.76 17.70 -3.90
C THR A 114 17.36 18.26 -3.68
N ILE A 115 16.38 17.37 -3.75
CA ILE A 115 15.01 17.58 -3.28
C ILE A 115 14.94 17.07 -1.84
N GLN A 116 14.50 17.90 -0.92
CA GLN A 116 14.15 17.50 0.44
C GLN A 116 12.64 17.43 0.60
N ILE A 117 12.19 16.32 1.16
CA ILE A 117 10.81 16.09 1.55
C ILE A 117 10.76 16.06 3.07
N VAL A 118 9.86 16.85 3.67
CA VAL A 118 9.66 16.89 5.12
C VAL A 118 8.24 16.45 5.43
N TYR A 119 8.13 15.34 6.16
CA TYR A 119 6.85 14.86 6.67
C TYR A 119 6.66 15.30 8.12
N HIS A 120 5.45 15.76 8.45
CA HIS A 120 5.00 16.09 9.79
C HIS A 120 3.73 15.31 10.12
N ILE A 121 3.81 14.41 11.11
CA ILE A 121 2.65 13.73 11.67
C ILE A 121 2.71 13.88 13.19
N SER A 122 1.61 14.32 13.79
CA SER A 122 1.48 14.45 15.25
C SER A 122 0.83 13.20 15.85
N ARG A 123 1.07 12.96 17.14
CA ARG A 123 0.30 11.99 17.92
C ARG A 123 -1.19 12.30 17.85
N GLY A 124 -2.03 11.28 18.00
CA GLY A 124 -3.47 11.45 17.89
C GLY A 124 -4.23 10.26 18.44
N ILE A 125 -5.49 10.16 18.04
CA ILE A 125 -6.39 9.05 18.36
C ILE A 125 -6.65 8.25 17.09
N GLN A 126 -6.62 6.93 17.22
CA GLN A 126 -6.87 5.99 16.14
C GLN A 126 -8.33 6.07 15.67
N GLY A 127 -8.51 6.34 14.38
CA GLY A 127 -9.80 6.23 13.70
C GLY A 127 -10.26 4.77 13.46
N PRO A 128 -11.47 4.57 12.92
CA PRO A 128 -12.06 3.24 12.68
C PRO A 128 -11.25 2.34 11.74
N GLU A 129 -10.38 2.92 10.91
CA GLU A 129 -9.51 2.20 9.98
C GLU A 129 -8.23 1.65 10.62
N HIS A 130 -7.89 2.07 11.83
CA HIS A 130 -6.66 1.70 12.50
C HIS A 130 -6.82 0.44 13.38
N PRO A 131 -5.71 -0.20 13.82
CA PRO A 131 -5.76 -1.44 14.58
C PRO A 131 -6.57 -1.39 15.88
N ASN A 132 -6.51 -0.28 16.62
CA ASN A 132 -7.20 -0.11 17.90
C ASN A 132 -8.02 1.19 17.90
N PRO A 133 -9.21 1.24 17.26
CA PRO A 133 -10.02 2.45 17.19
C PRO A 133 -10.32 3.06 18.57
N GLY A 134 -10.17 4.38 18.69
CA GLY A 134 -10.36 5.12 19.95
C GLY A 134 -9.13 5.15 20.87
N MET A 135 -8.12 4.30 20.65
CA MET A 135 -6.88 4.33 21.41
C MET A 135 -5.92 5.40 20.88
N PRO A 136 -5.06 5.99 21.73
CA PRO A 136 -4.01 6.89 21.25
C PRO A 136 -3.00 6.17 20.37
N TYR A 137 -2.37 6.92 19.46
CA TYR A 137 -1.15 6.51 18.77
C TYR A 137 -0.04 7.55 18.96
N THR A 138 1.22 7.10 19.04
CA THR A 138 2.40 7.98 19.12
C THR A 138 2.97 8.26 17.72
N ALA A 139 3.74 9.33 17.57
CA ALA A 139 4.42 9.67 16.31
C ALA A 139 5.87 10.05 16.61
N ARG A 140 6.80 9.11 16.41
CA ARG A 140 8.21 9.26 16.79
C ARG A 140 9.06 9.77 15.62
N GLY A 141 10.02 10.65 15.96
CA GLY A 141 11.03 11.14 15.02
C GLY A 141 10.49 12.10 13.95
N PHE A 142 9.35 12.75 14.19
CA PHE A 142 8.83 13.79 13.31
C PHE A 142 9.34 15.19 13.75
N PRO A 143 9.66 16.09 12.82
CA PRO A 143 9.60 15.90 11.36
C PRO A 143 10.62 14.88 10.83
N ARG A 144 10.20 14.08 9.84
CA ARG A 144 11.08 13.15 9.13
C ARG A 144 11.56 13.80 7.85
N TYR A 145 12.88 13.87 7.69
CA TYR A 145 13.54 14.43 6.52
C TYR A 145 13.91 13.30 5.57
N CYS A 146 13.62 13.49 4.29
CA CYS A 146 13.92 12.54 3.23
C CYS A 146 14.52 13.26 2.03
N TYR A 147 15.33 12.55 1.25
CA TYR A 147 16.12 13.15 0.20
C TYR A 147 15.98 12.38 -1.12
N LEU A 148 15.87 13.11 -2.23
CA LEU A 148 15.95 12.60 -3.59
C LEU A 148 16.93 13.48 -4.39
N PRO A 149 17.64 12.96 -5.40
CA PRO A 149 18.39 13.80 -6.32
C PRO A 149 17.44 14.65 -7.17
N ASP A 150 17.76 15.92 -7.42
CA ASP A 150 16.97 16.82 -8.27
C ASP A 150 17.29 16.63 -9.77
N ASN A 151 17.18 15.38 -10.22
CA ASN A 151 17.24 15.02 -11.63
C ASN A 151 15.84 14.58 -12.13
N GLU A 152 15.76 14.21 -13.41
CA GLU A 152 14.49 13.81 -14.03
C GLU A 152 13.80 12.66 -13.29
N LYS A 153 14.54 11.58 -12.98
CA LYS A 153 14.00 10.40 -12.29
C LYS A 153 13.60 10.74 -10.85
N GLY A 154 14.37 11.55 -10.13
CA GLY A 154 14.04 11.99 -8.78
C GLY A 154 12.80 12.89 -8.72
N ARG A 155 12.62 13.82 -9.67
CA ARG A 155 11.40 14.63 -9.79
C ARG A 155 10.17 13.79 -10.10
N LYS A 156 10.32 12.76 -10.94
CA LYS A 156 9.24 11.79 -11.19
C LYS A 156 8.84 11.02 -9.92
N VAL A 157 9.82 10.53 -9.15
CA VAL A 157 9.57 9.89 -7.85
C VAL A 157 8.85 10.84 -6.90
N LEU A 158 9.26 12.12 -6.83
CA LEU A 158 8.60 13.13 -6.01
C LEU A 158 7.11 13.28 -6.35
N GLU A 159 6.76 13.39 -7.64
CA GLU A 159 5.35 13.54 -8.03
C GLU A 159 4.51 12.31 -7.66
N LEU A 160 5.06 11.11 -7.81
CA LEU A 160 4.40 9.87 -7.37
C LEU A 160 4.29 9.79 -5.85
N LEU A 161 5.29 10.22 -5.09
CA LEU A 161 5.21 10.31 -3.63
C LEU A 161 4.13 11.28 -3.17
N LYS A 162 3.90 12.40 -3.89
CA LYS A 162 2.77 13.31 -3.61
C LYS A 162 1.42 12.62 -3.83
N VAL A 163 1.29 11.79 -4.87
CA VAL A 163 0.09 10.97 -5.09
C VAL A 163 -0.09 9.96 -3.95
N ALA A 164 0.97 9.22 -3.60
CA ALA A 164 0.94 8.26 -2.50
C ALA A 164 0.59 8.92 -1.15
N TRP A 165 1.11 10.12 -0.88
CA TRP A 165 0.75 10.92 0.29
C TRP A 165 -0.73 11.29 0.31
N LYS A 166 -1.27 11.80 -0.81
CA LYS A 166 -2.72 12.10 -0.94
C LYS A 166 -3.58 10.85 -0.73
N ARG A 167 -3.12 9.70 -1.23
CA ARG A 167 -3.76 8.39 -1.05
C ARG A 167 -3.47 7.74 0.31
N ARG A 168 -2.84 8.45 1.26
CA ARG A 168 -2.57 7.98 2.62
C ARG A 168 -1.69 6.72 2.68
N LEU A 169 -0.74 6.57 1.76
CA LEU A 169 0.07 5.35 1.58
C LEU A 169 1.49 5.44 2.15
N ILE A 170 2.00 6.61 2.55
CA ILE A 170 3.41 6.74 2.99
C ILE A 170 3.63 6.19 4.40
N PHE A 171 2.66 6.42 5.29
CA PHE A 171 2.71 5.93 6.68
C PHE A 171 1.46 5.14 7.04
N THR A 172 1.53 4.41 8.14
CA THR A 172 0.41 3.73 8.78
C THR A 172 0.58 3.77 10.31
N VAL A 173 -0.47 3.40 11.06
CA VAL A 173 -0.33 3.11 12.50
C VAL A 173 -0.12 1.61 12.65
N GLY A 174 0.97 1.22 13.30
CA GLY A 174 1.32 -0.17 13.51
C GLY A 174 2.34 -0.35 14.62
N THR A 175 3.20 -1.35 14.44
CA THR A 175 4.29 -1.68 15.37
C THR A 175 5.62 -1.32 14.74
N SER A 176 6.43 -0.54 15.44
CA SER A 176 7.78 -0.16 15.00
C SER A 176 8.68 -1.40 14.93
N SER A 177 9.27 -1.66 13.77
CA SER A 177 10.24 -2.74 13.59
C SER A 177 11.56 -2.49 14.34
N THR A 178 11.92 -1.23 14.57
CA THR A 178 13.16 -0.85 15.26
C THR A 178 13.03 -0.91 16.79
N THR A 179 11.87 -0.55 17.34
CA THR A 179 11.68 -0.38 18.80
C THR A 179 10.67 -1.33 19.42
N GLY A 180 9.85 -2.01 18.62
CA GLY A 180 8.72 -2.82 19.09
C GLY A 180 7.53 -2.01 19.63
N GLU A 181 7.59 -0.67 19.59
CA GLU A 181 6.48 0.19 20.07
C GLU A 181 5.24 -0.04 19.19
N SER A 182 4.16 -0.52 19.80
CA SER A 182 2.84 -0.67 19.15
C SER A 182 2.05 0.64 19.21
N ASN A 183 1.02 0.77 18.36
CA ASN A 183 0.22 1.99 18.25
C ASN A 183 1.07 3.22 17.94
N THR A 184 2.00 3.10 16.99
CA THR A 184 2.87 4.21 16.58
C THR A 184 2.87 4.39 15.06
N VAL A 185 3.18 5.61 14.61
CA VAL A 185 3.31 5.93 13.19
C VAL A 185 4.60 5.34 12.62
N VAL A 186 4.44 4.46 11.63
CA VAL A 186 5.52 3.74 10.95
C VAL A 186 5.46 3.95 9.43
N TRP A 187 6.59 3.71 8.75
CA TRP A 187 6.64 3.68 7.29
C TRP A 187 5.75 2.55 6.74
N ASN A 188 5.22 2.71 5.52
CA ASN A 188 4.29 1.76 4.92
C ASN A 188 4.76 1.33 3.52
N GLU A 189 5.73 0.40 3.47
CA GLU A 189 6.18 -0.30 2.25
C GLU A 189 6.76 0.58 1.12
N ILE A 190 6.92 1.89 1.33
CA ILE A 190 7.56 2.82 0.39
C ILE A 190 8.80 3.43 1.08
N HIS A 191 9.97 2.95 0.69
CA HIS A 191 11.22 3.31 1.32
C HIS A 191 11.66 4.73 0.97
N HIS A 192 12.19 5.41 1.99
CA HIS A 192 12.74 6.76 1.88
C HIS A 192 14.20 6.76 2.33
N LYS A 193 15.00 7.62 1.69
CA LYS A 193 16.36 7.90 2.13
C LYS A 193 16.35 9.03 3.14
N THR A 194 16.67 8.73 4.40
CA THR A 194 16.63 9.66 5.53
C THR A 194 17.99 10.22 5.91
N GLU A 195 19.06 9.74 5.27
CA GLU A 195 20.43 10.24 5.43
C GLU A 195 20.98 10.76 4.09
N MET A 196 21.60 11.95 4.10
CA MET A 196 22.23 12.54 2.90
C MET A 196 23.62 11.98 2.64
N ASP A 197 24.50 12.09 3.64
CA ASP A 197 25.97 12.01 3.42
C ASP A 197 26.55 10.62 3.68
N SER A 198 25.75 9.69 4.19
CA SER A 198 26.16 8.37 4.64
C SER A 198 25.09 7.34 4.27
N ASN A 199 25.50 6.08 4.11
CA ASN A 199 24.59 4.95 4.02
C ASN A 199 24.87 3.89 5.10
N LEU A 200 25.43 4.31 6.25
CA LEU A 200 25.81 3.39 7.33
C LEU A 200 24.61 2.66 7.94
N SER A 201 23.45 3.32 8.00
CA SER A 201 22.20 2.71 8.47
C SER A 201 21.47 1.91 7.37
N GLY A 202 21.93 1.94 6.12
CA GLY A 202 21.22 1.40 4.96
C GLY A 202 20.13 2.33 4.39
N HIS A 203 19.89 3.48 5.01
CA HIS A 203 18.82 4.42 4.62
C HIS A 203 19.34 5.73 4.02
N GLY A 204 20.52 5.74 3.41
CA GLY A 204 21.08 6.93 2.76
C GLY A 204 21.76 6.67 1.43
N TYR A 205 22.69 7.55 1.07
CA TYR A 205 23.37 7.59 -0.23
C TYR A 205 24.90 7.35 -0.08
N PRO A 206 25.60 6.87 -1.12
CA PRO A 206 25.09 6.54 -2.46
C PRO A 206 24.29 5.23 -2.49
N ASP A 207 23.25 5.19 -3.32
CA ASP A 207 22.49 3.98 -3.63
C ASP A 207 22.01 4.05 -5.09
N PRO A 208 22.68 3.33 -6.02
CA PRO A 208 22.38 3.43 -7.45
C PRO A 208 21.01 2.83 -7.81
N ASN A 209 20.46 1.94 -6.98
CA ASN A 209 19.21 1.22 -7.28
C ASN A 209 17.98 1.87 -6.62
N TYR A 210 18.18 2.80 -5.69
CA TYR A 210 17.10 3.35 -4.86
C TYR A 210 15.92 3.89 -5.68
N LEU A 211 16.19 4.70 -6.71
CA LEU A 211 15.11 5.31 -7.50
C LEU A 211 14.29 4.28 -8.27
N ASP A 212 14.90 3.20 -8.75
CA ASP A 212 14.17 2.13 -9.45
C ASP A 212 13.39 1.27 -8.45
N ASN A 213 13.97 0.99 -7.27
CA ASN A 213 13.29 0.26 -6.20
C ASN A 213 12.05 1.01 -5.68
N VAL A 214 12.17 2.30 -5.38
CA VAL A 214 11.03 3.09 -4.87
C VAL A 214 9.93 3.26 -5.92
N LEU A 215 10.28 3.33 -7.22
CA LEU A 215 9.30 3.30 -8.30
C LEU A 215 8.53 1.96 -8.34
N ALA A 216 9.23 0.84 -8.15
CA ALA A 216 8.59 -0.47 -8.08
C ALA A 216 7.68 -0.60 -6.84
N GLU A 217 8.10 -0.07 -5.69
CA GLU A 217 7.30 -0.03 -4.46
C GLU A 217 6.04 0.83 -4.64
N LEU A 218 6.17 2.02 -5.23
CA LEU A 218 5.04 2.89 -5.58
C LEU A 218 4.06 2.17 -6.51
N ALA A 219 4.56 1.51 -7.56
CA ALA A 219 3.74 0.74 -8.48
C ALA A 219 3.03 -0.44 -7.78
N ALA A 220 3.70 -1.13 -6.85
CA ALA A 220 3.10 -2.19 -6.03
C ALA A 220 1.97 -1.68 -5.11
N GLN A 221 1.97 -0.39 -4.77
CA GLN A 221 0.89 0.30 -4.07
C GLN A 221 -0.16 0.91 -5.03
N GLY A 222 -0.05 0.70 -6.34
CA GLY A 222 -0.98 1.23 -7.34
C GLY A 222 -0.74 2.69 -7.70
N VAL A 223 0.45 3.22 -7.40
CA VAL A 223 0.87 4.59 -7.72
C VAL A 223 1.85 4.54 -8.88
N THR A 224 1.32 4.67 -10.09
CA THR A 224 2.06 4.64 -11.36
C THR A 224 2.02 5.99 -12.07
N GLU A 225 2.77 6.14 -13.15
CA GLU A 225 2.78 7.36 -13.98
C GLU A 225 1.39 7.76 -14.50
N ASP A 226 0.51 6.78 -14.74
CA ASP A 226 -0.87 7.03 -15.18
C ASP A 226 -1.66 7.86 -14.16
N CYS A 227 -1.23 7.89 -12.90
CA CYS A 227 -1.82 8.71 -11.84
C CYS A 227 -1.43 10.19 -11.92
N LEU A 228 -0.42 10.56 -12.72
CA LEU A 228 0.05 11.95 -12.86
C LEU A 228 -0.74 12.75 -13.91
N GLY A 229 -1.48 12.07 -14.79
CA GLY A 229 -2.30 12.68 -15.84
C GLY A 229 -3.77 12.89 -15.45
N GLN A 230 -4.14 12.61 -14.21
CA GLN A 230 -5.50 12.74 -13.66
C GLN A 230 -5.60 13.95 -12.73
#